data_AF-F8UH23-F1
#
_entry.id   AF-F8UH23-F1
#
_cell.length_a   1.000
_cell.length_b   1.000
_cell.length_c   1.000
_cell.angle_alpha   90.00
_cell.angle_beta   90.00
_cell.angle_gamma   90.00
#
_symmetry.space_group_name_H-M   'P 1'
#
loop_
_entity.id
_entity.type
_entity.pdbx_description
1 polymer ?
#
loop_
_entity_poly.entity_id
_entity_poly.type
_entity_poly.pdbx_seq_one_letter_code
_entity_poly.pdbx_strand_id
1 'polypeptide(L)'
;MGWSIHLHLISAIAWIGGAVFMFVLGIFMRDKTAQKEVYPRIAPLFGYYQVISLLLLIITGILMVSQNGLLSLLIDGNESEVVLTLQKNLF
;
A
#
# COMPACT_ATOMS: atom_id res chain seq x y z
N MET A 1 -16.26 -8.81 -6.18
CA MET A 1 -15.96 -7.39 -6.46
C MET A 1 -16.19 -6.46 -5.27
N GLY A 2 -17.38 -6.46 -4.65
CA GLY A 2 -17.74 -5.44 -3.64
C GLY A 2 -16.79 -5.36 -2.44
N TRP A 3 -16.56 -6.43 -1.69
CA TRP A 3 -15.80 -6.33 -0.44
C TRP A 3 -14.29 -6.13 -0.61
N SER A 4 -13.69 -6.63 -1.70
CA SER A 4 -12.24 -6.61 -1.91
C SER A 4 -11.71 -5.20 -2.15
N ILE A 5 -12.45 -4.35 -2.87
CA ILE A 5 -12.06 -2.94 -3.05
C ILE A 5 -12.16 -2.14 -1.74
N HIS A 6 -13.16 -2.42 -0.90
CA HIS A 6 -13.28 -1.76 0.41
C HIS A 6 -12.10 -2.16 1.31
N LEU A 7 -11.76 -3.45 1.36
CA LEU A 7 -10.61 -3.91 2.12
C LEU A 7 -9.30 -3.33 1.58
N HIS A 8 -9.13 -3.28 0.24
CA HIS A 8 -7.95 -2.67 -0.39
C HIS A 8 -7.79 -1.20 -0.02
N LEU A 9 -8.87 -0.41 -0.08
CA LEU A 9 -8.85 1.01 0.27
C LEU A 9 -8.54 1.22 1.75
N ILE A 10 -9.12 0.43 2.65
CA ILE A 10 -8.81 0.48 4.09
C ILE A 10 -7.32 0.15 4.32
N SER A 11 -6.80 -0.90 3.68
CA SER A 11 -5.38 -1.27 3.77
C SER A 11 -4.47 -0.18 3.19
N ALA A 12 -4.87 0.49 2.11
CA ALA A 12 -4.10 1.56 1.49
C ALA A 12 -4.00 2.78 2.42
N ILE A 13 -5.12 3.23 2.97
CA ILE A 13 -5.16 4.38 3.88
C ILE A 13 -4.41 4.05 5.17
N ALA A 14 -4.54 2.82 5.68
CA ALA A 14 -3.81 2.34 6.83
C ALA A 14 -2.28 2.39 6.61
N TRP A 15 -1.81 1.84 5.48
CA TRP A 15 -0.40 1.79 5.15
C TRP A 15 0.20 3.20 4.96
N ILE A 16 -0.45 4.03 4.15
CA ILE A 16 -0.02 5.43 3.89
C ILE A 16 -0.08 6.26 5.18
N GLY A 17 -1.20 6.21 5.90
CA GLY A 17 -1.41 6.98 7.13
C GLY A 17 -0.41 6.62 8.22
N GLY A 18 -0.13 5.32 8.41
CA GLY A 18 0.88 4.87 9.36
C GLY A 18 2.29 5.35 9.01
N ALA A 19 2.62 5.48 7.71
CA ALA A 19 3.96 5.83 7.26
C ALA A 19 4.18 7.34 7.46
N VAL A 20 3.18 8.14 7.10
CA VAL A 20 3.15 9.58 7.36
C VAL A 20 3.21 9.83 8.87
N PHE A 21 2.45 9.11 9.68
CA PHE A 21 2.49 9.26 11.13
C PHE A 21 3.90 9.02 11.69
N MET A 22 4.55 7.91 11.33
CA MET A 22 5.90 7.60 11.81
C MET A 22 6.94 8.62 11.35
N PHE A 23 6.80 9.11 10.12
CA PHE A 23 7.66 10.17 9.58
C PHE A 23 7.49 11.48 10.35
N VAL A 24 6.25 11.91 10.58
CA VAL A 24 5.91 13.11 11.34
C VAL A 24 6.41 12.98 12.78
N LEU A 25 6.19 11.83 13.43
CA LEU A 25 6.72 11.55 14.77
C LEU A 25 8.25 11.73 14.81
N GLY A 26 8.95 11.25 13.78
CA GLY A 26 10.40 11.41 13.62
C GLY A 26 10.85 12.88 13.50
N ILE A 27 10.08 13.71 12.80
CA ILE A 27 10.36 15.15 12.66
C ILE A 27 10.09 15.89 13.98
N PHE A 28 8.97 15.61 14.63
CA PHE A 28 8.54 16.33 15.83
C PHE A 28 9.36 15.94 17.06
N MET A 29 9.74 14.68 17.20
CA MET A 29 10.47 14.19 18.36
C MET A 29 11.98 14.32 18.15
N ARG A 30 12.53 15.51 18.39
CA ARG A 30 13.98 15.78 18.20
C ARG A 30 14.84 15.46 19.43
N ASP A 31 14.23 15.43 20.62
CA ASP A 31 14.94 15.10 21.85
C ASP A 31 15.28 13.61 21.93
N LYS A 32 16.57 13.31 22.15
CA LYS A 32 17.07 11.93 22.21
C LYS A 32 16.57 11.15 23.41
N THR A 33 16.23 11.84 24.51
CA THR A 33 15.69 11.16 25.70
C THR A 33 14.26 10.70 25.44
N ALA A 34 13.41 11.59 24.92
CA ALA A 34 12.05 11.25 24.49
C ALA A 34 12.03 10.13 23.43
N GLN A 35 12.95 10.17 22.45
CA GLN A 35 13.05 9.11 21.44
C GLN A 35 13.34 7.73 22.05
N LYS A 36 14.22 7.65 23.05
CA LYS A 36 14.57 6.39 23.73
C LYS A 36 13.41 5.79 24.52
N GLU A 37 12.51 6.61 25.03
CA GLU A 37 11.31 6.15 25.74
C GLU A 37 10.22 5.68 24.76
N VAL A 38 10.05 6.39 23.65
CA VAL A 38 8.90 6.19 22.75
C VAL A 38 9.17 5.16 21.66
N TYR A 39 10.31 5.24 20.97
CA TYR A 39 10.58 4.38 19.81
C TYR A 39 10.61 2.89 20.11
N PRO A 40 11.15 2.40 21.24
CA PRO A 40 11.13 0.96 21.53
C PRO A 40 9.72 0.37 21.63
N ARG A 41 8.70 1.18 21.91
CA ARG A 41 7.30 0.72 22.01
C ARG A 41 6.53 0.99 20.73
N ILE A 42 6.67 2.21 20.19
CA ILE A 42 5.89 2.65 19.03
C ILE A 42 6.42 2.06 17.73
N ALA A 43 7.75 1.97 17.55
CA ALA A 43 8.32 1.51 16.28
C ALA A 43 7.96 0.04 15.98
N PRO A 44 8.03 -0.93 16.91
CA PRO A 44 7.57 -2.28 16.64
C PRO A 44 6.06 -2.37 16.37
N LEU A 45 5.25 -1.64 17.15
CA LEU A 45 3.79 -1.60 16.95
C LEU A 45 3.43 -1.14 15.54
N PHE A 46 3.98 0.01 15.12
CA PHE A 46 3.77 0.52 13.77
C PHE A 46 4.44 -0.35 12.71
N GLY A 47 5.56 -1.00 13.01
CA GLY A 47 6.20 -1.97 12.12
C GLY A 47 5.28 -3.15 11.80
N TYR A 48 4.69 -3.80 12.81
CA TYR A 48 3.74 -4.89 12.58
C TYR A 48 2.49 -4.43 11.85
N TYR A 49 1.94 -3.29 12.27
CA TYR A 49 0.79 -2.67 11.60
C TYR A 49 1.07 -2.40 10.11
N GLN A 50 2.26 -1.89 9.80
CA GLN A 50 2.67 -1.61 8.42
C GLN A 50 2.84 -2.88 7.58
N VAL A 51 3.45 -3.92 8.15
CA VAL A 51 3.61 -5.20 7.44
C VAL A 51 2.25 -5.84 7.16
N ILE A 52 1.35 -5.86 8.14
CA ILE A 52 0.01 -6.45 7.97
C ILE A 52 -0.82 -5.66 6.94
N SER A 53 -0.83 -4.33 7.05
CA SER A 53 -1.55 -3.49 6.08
C SER A 53 -0.98 -3.62 4.67
N LEU A 54 0.34 -3.70 4.51
CA LEU A 54 0.99 -3.93 3.23
C LEU A 54 0.62 -5.28 2.63
N LEU A 55 0.65 -6.35 3.43
CA LEU A 55 0.28 -7.69 2.98
C LEU A 55 -1.17 -7.72 2.49
N LEU A 56 -2.09 -7.14 3.25
CA LEU A 56 -3.50 -7.04 2.84
C LEU A 56 -3.66 -6.20 1.56
N LEU A 57 -2.92 -5.09 1.43
CA LEU A 57 -2.94 -4.24 0.25
C LEU A 57 -2.49 -5.01 -1.01
N ILE A 58 -1.37 -5.73 -0.92
CA ILE A 58 -0.84 -6.53 -2.04
C ILE A 58 -1.80 -7.66 -2.40
N ILE A 59 -2.26 -8.43 -1.41
CA ILE A 59 -3.16 -9.57 -1.64
C ILE A 59 -4.45 -9.10 -2.31
N THR A 60 -5.09 -8.06 -1.77
CA THR A 60 -6.34 -7.52 -2.33
C THR A 60 -6.12 -6.89 -3.70
N GLY A 61 -4.98 -6.24 -3.94
CA GLY A 61 -4.62 -5.69 -5.25
C GLY A 61 -4.48 -6.80 -6.31
N ILE A 62 -3.72 -7.86 -6.00
CA ILE A 62 -3.55 -9.02 -6.89
C ILE A 62 -4.90 -9.69 -7.18
N LEU A 63 -5.73 -9.90 -6.15
CA LEU A 63 -7.07 -10.47 -6.31
C LEU A 63 -7.94 -9.63 -7.26
N MET A 64 -7.91 -8.30 -7.14
CA MET A 64 -8.67 -7.42 -8.03
C MET A 64 -8.14 -7.42 -9.47
N VAL A 65 -6.81 -7.43 -9.66
CA VAL A 65 -6.22 -7.54 -11.00
C VAL A 65 -6.63 -8.85 -11.69
N SER A 66 -6.58 -9.95 -10.95
CA SER A 66 -6.97 -11.28 -11.45
C SER A 66 -8.46 -11.36 -11.77
N GLN A 67 -9.34 -10.94 -10.86
CA GLN A 67 -10.80 -11.02 -11.02
C GLN A 67 -11.33 -10.17 -12.18
N ASN A 68 -10.67 -9.05 -12.49
CA ASN A 68 -11.09 -8.16 -13.57
C ASN A 68 -10.46 -8.51 -14.92
N GLY A 69 -9.64 -9.57 -15.01
CA GLY A 69 -8.91 -9.91 -16.23
C GLY A 69 -7.99 -8.77 -16.71
N LEU A 70 -7.54 -7.90 -15.80
CA LEU A 70 -6.71 -6.74 -16.14
C LEU A 70 -5.37 -7.17 -16.75
N LEU A 71 -4.77 -8.24 -16.20
CA LEU A 71 -3.50 -8.75 -16.69
C LEU A 71 -3.65 -9.38 -18.09
N SER A 72 -4.71 -10.15 -18.33
CA SER A 72 -5.02 -10.67 -19.68
C SER A 72 -5.30 -9.54 -20.66
N LEU A 73 -6.03 -8.50 -20.25
CA LEU A 73 -6.31 -7.33 -21.10
C LEU A 73 -5.05 -6.53 -21.46
N LEU A 74 -4.04 -6.52 -20.58
CA LEU A 74 -2.74 -5.90 -20.81
C LEU A 74 -1.77 -6.76 -21.64
N ILE A 75 -2.07 -8.04 -21.89
CA ILE A 75 -1.18 -8.96 -22.62
C ILE A 75 -1.80 -9.38 -23.95
N ASP A 76 -3.12 -9.62 -23.99
CA ASP A 76 -3.86 -10.00 -25.19
C ASP A 76 -4.14 -8.77 -26.05
N GLY A 77 -3.13 -8.31 -26.79
CA GLY A 77 -3.22 -7.59 -28.07
C GLY A 77 -4.28 -6.50 -28.26
N ASN A 78 -4.82 -5.92 -27.20
CA ASN A 78 -5.93 -4.97 -27.27
C ASN A 78 -5.36 -3.61 -27.70
N GLU A 79 -5.69 -3.18 -28.93
CA GLU A 79 -5.19 -1.94 -29.52
C GLU A 79 -5.91 -0.67 -29.06
N SER A 80 -6.70 -0.76 -27.98
CA SER A 80 -7.20 0.44 -27.30
C SER A 80 -6.02 1.36 -26.93
N GLU A 81 -6.13 2.64 -27.28
CA GLU A 81 -5.12 3.65 -26.95
C GLU A 81 -4.78 3.66 -25.46
N VAL A 82 -5.76 3.39 -24.59
CA VAL A 82 -5.58 3.28 -23.14
C VAL A 82 -4.69 2.08 -22.80
N VAL A 83 -4.93 0.92 -23.41
CA VAL A 83 -4.16 -0.31 -23.15
C VAL A 83 -2.75 -0.19 -23.69
N LEU A 84 -2.58 0.32 -24.91
CA LEU A 84 -1.26 0.57 -25.51
C LEU A 84 -0.44 1.54 -24.67
N THR A 85 -1.05 2.60 -24.16
CA THR A 85 -0.38 3.57 -23.29
C THR A 85 0.04 2.95 -21.97
N LEU A 86 -0.81 2.10 -21.37
CA LEU A 86 -0.47 1.39 -20.14
C LEU A 86 0.69 0.40 -20.36
N GLN A 87 0.62 -0.42 -21.41
CA GLN A 87 1.69 -1.36 -21.78
C GLN A 87 3.05 -0.66 -21.92
N LYS A 88 3.09 0.46 -22.64
CA LYS A 88 4.33 1.25 -22.85
C LYS A 88 4.98 1.78 -21.56
N ASN A 89 4.20 2.02 -20.50
CA ASN A 89 4.75 2.52 -19.23
C ASN A 89 5.09 1.38 -18.25
N LEU A 90 4.54 0.19 -18.47
CA LEU A 90 4.74 -0.99 -17.63
C LEU A 90 5.93 -1.85 -18.09
N PHE A 91 6.30 -1.78 -19.37
CA PHE A 91 7.43 -2.47 -20.00
C PHE A 91 8.39 -1.48 -20.66
#